data_AF-A0AAD3ZZJ9-F1
#
_entry.id   AF-A0AAD3ZZJ9-F1
#
_cell.length_a   1.000
_cell.length_b   1.000
_cell.length_c   1.000
_cell.angle_alpha   90.00
_cell.angle_beta   90.00
_cell.angle_gamma   90.00
#
_symmetry.space_group_name_H-M   'P 1'
#
loop_
_entity.id
_entity.type
_entity.pdbx_description
1 polymer ?
#
loop_
_entity_poly.entity_id
_entity_poly.type
_entity_poly.pdbx_seq_one_letter_code
_entity_poly.pdbx_strand_id
1 'polypeptide(L)'
;MRPAPAHLPATIWMVDDIPSRMVFAGRRWKVSDRPTRLRRSIWSAVPGSDRGLCGWRFQGTDDEGYSLVFDVFRGEDGWHVHQSYD
;
A
#
# COMPACT_ATOMS: atom_id res chain seq x y z
N MET A 1 0.48 4.04 26.49
CA MET A 1 0.79 4.60 25.16
C MET A 1 1.01 3.40 24.23
N ARG A 2 0.02 3.04 23.41
CA ARG A 2 0.14 1.91 22.47
C ARG A 2 0.97 2.43 21.29
N PRO A 3 2.07 1.77 20.87
CA PRO A 3 2.74 2.18 19.65
C PRO A 3 1.69 2.14 18.53
N ALA A 4 1.56 3.23 17.79
CA ALA A 4 0.79 3.20 16.55
C ALA A 4 1.35 2.03 15.71
N PRO A 5 0.49 1.24 15.05
CA PRO A 5 0.99 0.22 14.13
C PRO A 5 2.00 0.89 13.19
N ALA A 6 3.24 0.41 13.21
CA ALA A 6 4.29 0.97 12.38
C ALA A 6 3.96 0.61 10.93
N HIS A 7 3.27 1.50 10.24
CA HIS A 7 3.10 1.40 8.80
C HIS A 7 4.48 1.58 8.18
N LEU A 8 4.91 0.59 7.41
CA LEU A 8 6.25 0.56 6.85
C LEU A 8 6.26 1.28 5.51
N PRO A 9 7.29 2.11 5.22
CA PRO A 9 7.35 2.88 4.00
C PRO A 9 7.50 1.95 2.78
N ALA A 10 6.87 2.36 1.69
CA ALA A 10 6.98 1.71 0.39
C ALA A 10 7.13 2.75 -0.72
N THR A 11 7.75 2.33 -1.82
CA THR A 11 7.75 3.12 -3.06
C THR A 11 6.84 2.43 -4.05
N ILE A 12 5.84 3.15 -4.58
CA ILE A 12 4.90 2.62 -5.57
C ILE A 12 4.99 3.44 -6.85
N TRP A 13 5.16 2.75 -7.97
CA TRP A 13 5.06 3.34 -9.30
C TRP A 13 3.65 3.16 -9.83
N MET A 14 3.08 4.24 -10.33
CA MET A 14 1.73 4.27 -10.89
C MET A 14 1.78 4.50 -12.40
N VAL A 15 0.84 3.90 -13.11
CA VAL A 15 0.52 4.15 -14.53
C VAL A 15 -0.94 4.53 -14.58
N ASP A 16 -1.28 5.68 -15.16
CA ASP A 16 -2.66 6.20 -15.21
C ASP A 16 -3.35 6.23 -13.83
N ASP A 17 -2.61 6.66 -12.80
CA ASP A 17 -3.03 6.68 -11.39
C ASP A 17 -3.34 5.30 -10.76
N ILE A 18 -2.94 4.20 -11.42
CA ILE A 18 -3.12 2.82 -10.94
C ILE A 18 -1.75 2.22 -10.56
N PRO A 19 -1.62 1.55 -9.41
CA PRO A 19 -0.39 0.85 -9.04
C PRO A 19 0.07 -0.15 -10.10
N SER A 20 1.35 -0.11 -10.45
CA SER A 20 1.96 -1.01 -11.44
C SER A 20 3.16 -1.78 -10.90
N ARG A 21 3.93 -1.16 -9.99
CA ARG A 21 5.10 -1.77 -9.35
C ARG A 21 5.27 -1.21 -7.94
N MET A 22 5.95 -1.96 -7.07
CA MET A 22 6.27 -1.53 -5.73
C MET A 22 7.65 -2.03 -5.30
N VAL A 23 8.32 -1.26 -4.43
CA VAL A 23 9.45 -1.73 -3.62
C VAL A 23 9.04 -1.65 -2.17
N PHE A 24 9.13 -2.77 -1.47
CA PHE A 24 8.75 -2.92 -0.07
C PHE A 24 9.66 -3.95 0.60
N ALA A 25 10.14 -3.64 1.81
CA ALA A 25 11.05 -4.49 2.58
C ALA A 25 12.28 -4.99 1.78
N GLY A 26 12.83 -4.13 0.92
CA GLY A 26 13.99 -4.46 0.06
C GLY A 26 13.68 -5.37 -1.14
N ARG A 27 12.41 -5.79 -1.31
CA ARG A 27 11.96 -6.61 -2.45
C ARG A 27 11.22 -5.77 -3.47
N ARG A 28 11.32 -6.18 -4.74
CA ARG A 28 10.56 -5.62 -5.86
C ARG A 28 9.32 -6.49 -6.07
N TRP A 29 8.19 -5.83 -6.24
CA TRP A 29 6.89 -6.45 -6.45
C TRP A 29 6.28 -5.88 -7.71
N LYS A 30 5.92 -6.75 -8.65
CA LYS A 30 5.15 -6.39 -9.84
C LYS A 30 3.68 -6.60 -9.53
N VAL A 31 2.84 -5.59 -9.80
CA VAL A 31 1.40 -5.76 -9.67
C VAL A 31 0.93 -6.80 -10.68
N SER A 32 0.28 -7.85 -10.19
CA SER A 32 -0.12 -9.02 -10.97
C SER A 32 -1.63 -9.15 -11.13
N ASP A 33 -2.42 -8.40 -10.36
CA ASP A 33 -3.89 -8.37 -10.44
C ASP A 33 -4.43 -7.02 -10.94
N ARG A 34 -5.74 -6.80 -10.75
CA ARG A 34 -6.39 -5.50 -10.94
C ARG A 34 -6.44 -4.75 -9.61
N PRO A 35 -5.66 -3.67 -9.43
CA PRO A 35 -5.68 -2.89 -8.20
C PRO A 35 -7.07 -2.35 -7.88
N THR A 36 -7.47 -2.49 -6.63
CA THR A 36 -8.74 -2.01 -6.11
C THR A 36 -8.52 -0.76 -5.27
N ARG A 37 -9.19 0.33 -5.63
CA ARG A 37 -9.05 1.61 -4.91
C ARG A 37 -9.86 1.57 -3.61
N LEU A 38 -9.20 1.88 -2.50
CA LEU A 38 -9.80 1.92 -1.18
C LEU A 38 -10.19 3.36 -0.86
N ARG A 39 -11.49 3.66 -0.79
CA ARG A 39 -12.01 5.00 -0.48
C ARG A 39 -12.13 5.18 1.03
N ARG A 40 -11.65 6.35 1.52
CA ARG A 40 -11.80 7.09 2.80
C ARG A 40 -12.28 6.39 4.10
N SER A 41 -13.11 5.36 4.07
CA SER A 41 -13.82 4.83 5.25
C SER A 41 -13.25 3.52 5.81
N ILE A 42 -12.32 2.87 5.11
CA ILE A 42 -11.76 1.57 5.55
C ILE A 42 -10.47 1.71 6.35
N TRP A 43 -9.78 2.85 6.26
CA TRP A 43 -8.52 3.10 6.95
C TRP A 43 -8.72 4.11 8.08
N SER A 44 -9.17 3.63 9.24
CA SER A 44 -9.17 4.41 10.49
C SER A 44 -7.74 4.47 11.07
N ALA A 45 -6.85 5.18 10.38
CA ALA A 45 -5.56 5.55 10.93
C ALA A 45 -5.49 7.07 11.01
N VAL A 46 -5.62 7.57 12.25
CA VAL A 46 -5.44 8.95 12.73
C VAL A 46 -6.66 9.87 12.59
N PRO A 47 -7.35 10.19 13.71
CA PRO A 47 -8.27 11.33 13.76
C PRO A 47 -7.45 12.62 13.60
N GLY A 48 -7.69 13.38 12.53
CA GLY A 48 -7.10 14.72 12.35
C GLY A 48 -6.44 15.01 11.00
N SER A 49 -6.33 14.05 10.08
CA SER A 49 -5.85 14.33 8.71
C SER A 49 -7.03 14.45 7.75
N ASP A 50 -7.52 15.69 7.55
CA ASP A 50 -8.60 16.01 6.60
C ASP A 50 -8.23 15.79 5.12
N ARG A 51 -6.99 15.38 4.83
CA ARG A 51 -6.53 15.01 3.49
C ARG A 51 -6.80 13.54 3.25
N GLY A 52 -7.98 13.26 2.71
CA GLY A 52 -8.48 11.92 2.40
C GLY A 52 -7.42 10.96 1.88
N LEU A 53 -7.07 9.98 2.72
CA LEU A 53 -6.18 8.88 2.38
C LEU A 53 -6.70 8.18 1.13
N CYS A 54 -5.92 8.21 0.05
CA CYS A 54 -6.14 7.36 -1.12
C CYS A 54 -5.35 6.06 -0.88
N GLY A 55 -6.07 4.96 -0.68
CA GLY A 55 -5.46 3.64 -0.54
C GLY A 55 -5.70 2.74 -1.74
N TRP A 56 -4.90 1.68 -1.82
CA TRP A 56 -5.04 0.62 -2.81
C TRP A 56 -4.88 -0.74 -2.15
N ARG A 57 -5.61 -1.72 -2.69
CA ARG A 57 -5.33 -3.13 -2.51
C ARG A 57 -4.88 -3.70 -3.85
N PHE A 58 -3.79 -4.46 -3.86
CA PHE A 58 -3.36 -5.19 -5.06
C PHE A 58 -2.51 -6.39 -4.69
N GLN A 59 -2.43 -7.37 -5.58
CA GLN A 59 -1.48 -8.46 -5.50
C GLN A 59 -0.16 -8.02 -6.16
N GLY A 60 0.94 -8.21 -5.43
CA GLY A 60 2.29 -8.08 -5.95
C GLY A 60 2.96 -9.45 -6.03
N THR A 61 3.58 -9.75 -7.16
CA THR A 61 4.43 -10.93 -7.35
C THR A 61 5.89 -10.48 -7.48
N ASP A 62 6.79 -11.12 -6.74
CA ASP A 62 8.23 -10.87 -6.83
C ASP A 62 8.89 -11.64 -7.98
N ASP A 63 10.19 -11.41 -8.18
CA ASP A 63 10.96 -12.05 -9.26
C ASP A 63 11.13 -13.58 -9.03
N GLU A 64 10.90 -14.08 -7.82
CA GLU A 64 10.94 -15.51 -7.47
C GLU A 64 9.56 -16.19 -7.69
N GLY A 65 8.54 -15.42 -8.08
CA GLY A 65 7.17 -15.89 -8.29
C GLY A 65 6.32 -15.89 -7.02
N TYR A 66 6.84 -15.39 -5.90
CA TYR A 66 6.10 -15.30 -4.64
C TYR A 66 5.09 -14.15 -4.70
N SER A 67 3.84 -14.42 -4.35
CA SER A 67 2.74 -13.46 -4.47
C SER A 67 2.20 -13.11 -3.09
N LEU A 68 2.02 -11.81 -2.84
CA LEU A 68 1.37 -11.29 -1.64
C LEU A 68 0.31 -10.26 -2.04
N VAL A 69 -0.77 -10.17 -1.27
CA VAL A 69 -1.73 -9.07 -1.35
C VAL A 69 -1.28 -7.96 -0.42
N PHE A 70 -1.17 -6.75 -0.95
CA PHE A 70 -0.80 -5.55 -0.20
C PHE A 70 -1.97 -4.59 -0.07
N ASP A 71 -2.17 -4.13 1.15
CA ASP A 71 -2.95 -2.95 1.45
C ASP A 71 -2.01 -1.77 1.70
N VAL A 72 -2.16 -0.73 0.88
CA VAL A 72 -1.32 0.46 0.94
C VAL A 72 -2.16 1.72 1.06
N PHE A 73 -1.59 2.75 1.67
CA PHE A 73 -2.18 4.07 1.74
C PHE A 73 -1.13 5.15 1.54
N ARG A 74 -1.55 6.30 1.01
CA ARG A 74 -0.68 7.46 0.87
C ARG A 74 -0.83 8.39 2.07
N GLY A 75 0.21 8.47 2.89
CA GLY A 75 0.36 9.44 3.98
C GLY A 75 0.99 10.75 3.50
N GLU A 76 1.41 11.59 4.44
CA GLU A 76 2.04 12.89 4.15
C GLU A 76 3.45 12.75 3.53
N ASP A 77 4.17 11.71 3.94
CA ASP A 77 5.56 11.40 3.60
C ASP A 77 5.71 10.38 2.47
N GLY A 78 4.61 9.78 1.98
CA GLY A 78 4.66 8.85 0.86
C GLY A 78 3.67 7.70 0.96
N TRP A 79 4.00 6.60 0.29
CA TRP A 79 3.22 5.37 0.35
C TRP A 79 3.68 4.51 1.53
N HIS A 80 2.71 3.89 2.19
CA HIS A 80 2.95 2.99 3.31
C HIS A 80 2.16 1.71 3.14
N VAL A 81 2.75 0.59 3.57
CA VAL A 81 2.03 -0.67 3.70
C VAL A 81 1.29 -0.68 5.02
N HIS A 82 -0.04 -0.82 4.94
CA HIS A 82 -0.88 -1.11 6.09
C HIS A 82 -0.77 -2.58 6.47
N GLN A 83 -0.95 -3.48 5.50
CA GLN A 83 -0.87 -4.92 5.71
C GLN A 83 -0.44 -5.66 4.45
N SER A 84 0.19 -6.81 4.63
CA SER A 84 0.49 -7.78 3.58
C SER A 84 -0.06 -9.15 3.96
N TYR A 85 -0.63 -9.87 3.00
CA TYR A 85 -1.23 -11.21 3.17
C TYR A 85 -0.64 -12.17 2.14
N ASP A 86 -0.42 -13.43 2.55
CA ASP A 86 -0.05 -14.56 1.68
C ASP A 86 -1.28 -15.18 1.00
#